data_AF-A0A9E5C4G4-F1
#
_entry.id   AF-A0A9E5C4G4-F1
#
_cell.length_a   1.000
_cell.length_b   1.000
_cell.length_c   1.000
_cell.angle_alpha   90.00
_cell.angle_beta   90.00
_cell.angle_gamma   90.00
#
_symmetry.space_group_name_H-M   'P 1'
#
loop_
_entity.id
_entity.type
_entity.pdbx_description
1 polymer ?
#
loop_
_entity_poly.entity_id
_entity_poly.type
_entity_poly.pdbx_seq_one_letter_code
_entity_poly.pdbx_strand_id
1 'polypeptide(L)'
;MFYVFIALALGFDFLNGLHDSSNLVATVISSRAMRPRVALIIAAGAVFVGPFLFGVAVATTIGSSLLVAEAITQTVVMAALISAVIWNLVTWYL
;
A
#
# COMPACT_ATOMS: atom_id res chain seq x y z
N MET A 1 -4.63 -1.88 -22.24
CA MET A 1 -5.16 -2.19 -20.90
C MET A 1 -4.08 -2.59 -19.91
N PHE A 2 -3.18 -3.53 -20.23
CA PHE A 2 -2.15 -4.02 -19.31
C PHE A 2 -1.21 -2.93 -18.75
N TYR A 3 -0.65 -2.06 -19.59
CA TYR A 3 0.21 -0.96 -19.10
C TYR A 3 -0.54 0.05 -18.21
N VAL A 4 -1.81 0.31 -18.51
CA VAL A 4 -2.68 1.17 -17.68
C VAL A 4 -2.91 0.53 -16.32
N PHE A 5 -3.15 -0.79 -16.30
CA PHE A 5 -3.27 -1.54 -15.05
C PHE A 5 -2.01 -1.44 -14.19
N ILE A 6 -0.82 -1.63 -14.78
CA ILE A 6 0.45 -1.48 -14.05
C ILE A 6 0.62 -0.07 -13.51
N ALA A 7 0.38 0.96 -14.34
CA ALA A 7 0.50 2.35 -13.91
C ALA A 7 -0.46 2.68 -12.76
N LEU A 8 -1.68 2.16 -12.81
CA LEU A 8 -2.69 2.33 -11.76
C LEU A 8 -2.28 1.61 -10.47
N ALA A 9 -1.80 0.37 -10.57
CA ALA A 9 -1.34 -0.40 -9.42
C ALA A 9 -0.14 0.26 -8.72
N LEU A 10 0.85 0.71 -9.50
CA LEU A 10 2.01 1.45 -8.96
C LEU A 10 1.59 2.78 -8.32
N GLY A 11 0.66 3.51 -8.95
CA GLY A 11 0.13 4.76 -8.40
C GLY A 11 -0.60 4.55 -7.08
N PHE A 12 -1.45 3.52 -7.00
CA PHE A 12 -2.13 3.15 -5.77
C PHE A 12 -1.14 2.75 -4.66
N ASP A 13 -0.17 1.89 -4.97
CA ASP A 13 0.82 1.40 -4.00
C ASP A 13 1.66 2.56 -3.42
N PHE A 14 2.04 3.53 -4.25
CA PHE A 14 2.71 4.74 -3.81
C PHE A 14 1.84 5.60 -2.89
N LEU A 15 0.60 5.90 -3.30
CA LEU A 15 -0.32 6.73 -2.50
C LEU A 15 -0.67 6.06 -1.17
N ASN A 16 -0.89 4.74 -1.19
CA ASN A 16 -1.19 3.97 0.01
C ASN A 16 0.03 3.94 0.94
N GLY A 17 1.22 3.71 0.40
CA GLY A 17 2.47 3.76 1.18
C GLY A 17 2.70 5.12 1.84
N LEU A 18 2.38 6.23 1.16
CA LEU A 18 2.44 7.57 1.77
C LEU A 18 1.45 7.71 2.94
N HIS A 19 0.21 7.27 2.76
CA HIS A 19 -0.81 7.29 3.81
C HIS A 19 -0.33 6.52 5.05
N ASP A 20 0.11 5.27 4.86
CA ASP A 20 0.50 4.38 5.95
C ASP A 20 1.84 4.76 6.59
N SER A 21 2.73 5.42 5.85
CA SER A 21 4.04 5.83 6.38
C SER A 21 3.91 6.69 7.64
N SER A 22 2.89 7.56 7.70
CA SER A 22 2.63 8.43 8.85
C SER A 22 2.37 7.60 10.12
N ASN A 23 1.59 6.53 10.01
CA ASN A 23 1.28 5.65 11.13
C ASN A 23 2.51 4.87 11.60
N LEU A 24 3.36 4.42 10.67
CA LEU A 24 4.58 3.68 10.95
C LEU A 24 5.61 4.50 11.73
N VAL A 25 5.83 5.78 11.36
CA VAL A 25 6.90 6.60 11.93
C VAL A 25 6.44 7.55 13.05
N ALA A 26 5.13 7.73 13.25
CA ALA A 26 4.58 8.70 14.21
C ALA A 26 5.16 8.54 15.62
N THR A 27 5.27 7.31 16.14
CA THR A 27 5.72 7.03 17.50
C THR A 27 7.19 7.41 17.72
N VAL A 28 8.07 7.03 16.79
CA VAL A 28 9.51 7.29 16.86
C VAL A 28 9.83 8.78 16.67
N ILE A 29 9.07 9.45 15.79
CA ILE A 29 9.24 10.90 15.54
C ILE A 29 8.68 11.72 16.71
N SER A 30 7.47 11.43 17.18
CA SER A 30 6.84 12.19 18.27
C SER A 30 7.58 12.06 19.60
N SER A 31 8.12 10.87 19.89
CA SER A 31 9.00 10.64 21.05
C SER A 31 10.40 11.27 20.90
N ARG A 32 10.73 11.81 19.72
CA ARG A 32 12.05 12.37 19.37
C ARG A 32 13.20 11.34 19.45
N ALA A 33 12.88 10.05 19.38
CA ALA A 33 13.89 8.98 19.37
C ALA A 33 14.73 9.01 18.08
N MET A 34 14.16 9.48 16.96
CA MET A 34 14.87 9.57 15.69
C MET A 34 14.46 10.82 14.90
N ARG A 35 15.39 11.35 14.08
CA ARG A 35 15.10 12.41 13.13
C ARG A 35 14.13 11.90 12.04
N PRO A 36 13.13 12.71 11.62
CA PRO A 36 12.12 12.29 10.65
C PRO A 36 12.66 11.64 9.38
N ARG A 37 13.71 12.22 8.77
CA ARG A 37 14.32 11.69 7.55
C ARG A 37 14.89 10.29 7.73
N VAL A 38 15.54 10.02 8.86
CA VAL A 38 16.14 8.71 9.13
C VAL A 38 15.05 7.68 9.39
N ALA A 39 14.02 8.05 10.15
CA ALA A 39 12.87 7.17 10.42
C ALA A 39 12.17 6.74 9.12
N LEU A 40 11.95 7.69 8.20
CA LEU A 40 11.34 7.41 6.90
C LEU A 40 12.20 6.51 6.02
N ILE A 41 13.53 6.73 5.96
CA ILE A 41 14.43 5.90 5.16
C ILE A 41 14.44 4.45 5.68
N ILE A 42 14.52 4.28 7.00
CA ILE A 42 14.48 2.95 7.61
C ILE A 42 13.14 2.28 7.37
N ALA A 43 12.03 3.00 7.57
CA ALA A 43 10.69 2.47 7.33
C ALA A 43 10.51 2.04 5.87
N ALA A 44 10.88 2.90 4.91
CA ALA A 44 10.81 2.58 3.49
C ALA A 44 11.65 1.35 3.12
N GLY A 45 12.89 1.27 3.64
CA GLY A 45 13.76 0.12 3.42
C GLY A 45 13.19 -1.17 4.02
N ALA A 46 12.68 -1.11 5.24
CA ALA A 46 12.09 -2.27 5.93
C ALA A 46 10.83 -2.76 5.23
N VAL A 47 9.93 -1.86 4.82
CA VAL A 47 8.70 -2.21 4.11
C VAL A 47 8.99 -2.78 2.72
N PHE A 48 9.96 -2.21 2.00
CA PHE A 48 10.37 -2.74 0.70
C PHE A 48 10.99 -4.14 0.80
N VAL A 49 11.87 -4.37 1.78
CA VAL A 49 12.57 -5.65 1.96
C VAL A 49 11.65 -6.73 2.57
N GLY A 50 10.65 -6.33 3.36
CA GLY A 50 9.76 -7.23 4.10
C GLY A 50 9.20 -8.39 3.27
N PRO A 51 8.55 -8.15 2.11
CA PRO A 51 8.01 -9.21 1.26
C PRO A 51 9.06 -10.22 0.77
N PHE A 52 10.31 -9.80 0.58
CA PHE A 52 11.40 -10.68 0.14
C PHE A 52 11.93 -11.58 1.27
N LEU A 53 11.84 -11.13 2.52
CA LEU A 53 12.29 -11.90 3.68
C LEU A 53 11.20 -12.80 4.26
N PHE A 54 9.96 -12.30 4.31
CA PHE A 54 8.84 -12.94 5.00
C PHE A 54 7.79 -13.51 4.05
N GLY A 55 7.94 -13.28 2.74
CA GLY A 55 6.98 -13.71 1.73
C GLY A 55 5.69 -12.89 1.73
N VAL A 56 4.68 -13.41 1.02
CA VAL A 56 3.40 -12.73 0.74
C VAL A 56 2.19 -13.49 1.27
N ALA A 57 2.37 -14.28 2.33
CA ALA A 57 1.33 -15.17 2.87
C ALA A 57 0.01 -14.44 3.21
N VAL A 58 0.09 -13.22 3.74
CA VAL A 58 -1.10 -12.40 4.04
C VAL A 58 -1.84 -12.03 2.76
N ALA A 59 -1.12 -11.57 1.72
CA ALA A 59 -1.73 -11.24 0.44
C ALA A 59 -2.39 -12.46 -0.22
N THR A 60 -1.74 -13.63 -0.16
CA THR A 60 -2.32 -14.89 -0.66
C THR A 60 -3.59 -15.28 0.09
N THR A 61 -3.57 -15.20 1.43
CA THR A 61 -4.71 -15.59 2.27
C THR A 61 -5.89 -14.66 2.06
N ILE A 62 -5.66 -13.35 2.01
CA ILE A 62 -6.71 -12.35 1.74
C ILE A 62 -7.27 -12.58 0.33
N GLY A 63 -6.40 -12.79 -0.66
CA GLY A 63 -6.81 -13.06 -2.04
C GLY A 63 -7.66 -14.32 -2.19
N SER A 64 -7.34 -15.40 -1.48
CA SER A 64 -8.07 -16.67 -1.59
C SER A 64 -9.32 -16.76 -0.72
N SER A 65 -9.40 -16.01 0.39
CA SER A 65 -10.52 -16.09 1.34
C SER A 65 -11.63 -15.07 1.06
N LEU A 66 -11.30 -13.91 0.51
CA LEU A 66 -12.27 -12.83 0.29
C LEU A 66 -12.78 -12.76 -1.15
N LEU A 67 -12.04 -13.30 -2.11
CA LEU A 67 -12.35 -13.17 -3.52
C LEU A 67 -12.83 -14.50 -4.09
N VAL A 68 -13.96 -14.47 -4.79
CA VAL A 68 -14.38 -15.57 -5.65
C VAL A 68 -13.48 -15.54 -6.89
N ALA A 69 -12.68 -16.58 -7.12
CA ALA A 69 -11.66 -16.60 -8.18
C ALA A 69 -12.21 -16.23 -9.56
N GLU A 70 -13.45 -16.64 -9.85
CA GLU A 70 -14.17 -16.37 -11.10
C GLU A 70 -14.51 -14.88 -11.30
N ALA A 71 -14.57 -14.10 -10.23
CA ALA A 71 -14.86 -12.66 -10.26
C ALA A 71 -13.60 -11.78 -10.41
N ILE A 72 -12.39 -12.36 -10.29
CA ILE A 72 -11.12 -11.63 -10.37
C ILE A 72 -10.76 -11.39 -11.84
N THR A 73 -11.45 -10.43 -12.46
CA THR A 73 -11.09 -9.95 -13.81
C THR A 73 -10.25 -8.69 -13.71
N GLN A 74 -9.41 -8.43 -14.72
CA GLN A 74 -8.58 -7.23 -14.78
C GLN A 74 -9.42 -5.95 -14.62
N THR A 75 -10.63 -5.91 -15.19
CA THR A 75 -11.55 -4.77 -15.08
C THR A 75 -12.03 -4.54 -13.65
N VAL A 76 -12.36 -5.61 -12.92
CA VAL A 76 -12.78 -5.54 -11.52
C VAL A 76 -11.64 -5.01 -10.64
N VAL A 77 -10.42 -5.52 -10.83
CA VAL A 77 -9.27 -5.05 -10.05
C VAL A 77 -8.95 -3.58 -10.35
N MET A 78 -9.04 -3.15 -11.61
CA MET A 78 -8.88 -1.72 -11.94
C MET A 78 -9.95 -0.85 -11.27
N ALA A 79 -11.21 -1.28 -11.26
CA ALA A 79 -12.28 -0.54 -10.59
C ALA A 79 -12.03 -0.44 -9.07
N ALA A 80 -11.58 -1.53 -8.44
CA ALA A 80 -11.22 -1.55 -7.04
C ALA A 80 -10.05 -0.60 -6.72
N LEU A 81 -8.98 -0.64 -7.54
CA LEU A 81 -7.83 0.25 -7.40
C LEU A 81 -8.22 1.73 -7.57
N ILE A 82 -9.04 2.06 -8.56
CA ILE A 82 -9.55 3.43 -8.75
C ILE A 82 -10.35 3.88 -7.51
N SER A 83 -11.27 3.05 -7.02
CA SER A 83 -12.06 3.35 -5.83
C SER A 83 -11.17 3.58 -4.60
N ALA A 84 -10.15 2.74 -4.42
CA ALA A 84 -9.22 2.85 -3.30
C ALA A 84 -8.35 4.12 -3.39
N VAL A 85 -7.87 4.48 -4.58
CA VAL A 85 -7.17 5.76 -4.81
C VAL A 85 -8.07 6.94 -4.49
N ILE A 86 -9.32 6.94 -4.99
CA ILE A 86 -10.29 8.01 -4.70
C ILE A 86 -10.51 8.13 -3.19
N TRP A 87 -10.66 7.01 -2.49
CA TRP A 87 -10.83 7.02 -1.04
C TRP A 87 -9.62 7.60 -0.30
N ASN A 88 -8.39 7.26 -0.72
CA ASN A 88 -7.17 7.85 -0.17
C ASN A 88 -7.14 9.37 -0.35
N LEU A 89 -7.54 9.88 -1.52
CA LEU A 89 -7.60 11.33 -1.76
C LEU A 89 -8.68 12.02 -0.93
N VAL A 90 -9.86 11.40 -0.80
CA VAL A 90 -10.96 11.92 0.03
C VAL A 90 -10.56 12.01 1.50
N THR A 91 -9.92 10.97 2.03
CA THR A 91 -9.49 10.92 3.44
C THR A 91 -8.34 11.88 3.77
N TRP A 92 -7.59 12.35 2.77
CA TRP A 92 -6.60 13.42 2.97
C TRP A 92 -7.21 14.82 2.91
N TYR A 93 -8.31 14.98 2.17
CA TYR A 93 -9.01 16.25 2.07
C TYR A 93 -9.87 16.53 3.31
N LEU A 94 -10.47 15.49 3.89
CA LEU A 94 -11.25 15.54 5.13
C LEU A 94 -10.34 15.60 6.36
#